data_AF-A0A222P794-F1
#
_entry.id   AF-A0A222P794-F1
#
_cell.length_a   1.000
_cell.length_b   1.000
_cell.length_c   1.000
_cell.angle_alpha   90.00
_cell.angle_beta   90.00
_cell.angle_gamma   90.00
#
_symmetry.space_group_name_H-M   'P 1'
#
loop_
_entity.id
_entity.type
_entity.pdbx_description
1 polymer ?
#
loop_
_entity_poly.entity_id
_entity_poly.type
_entity_poly.pdbx_seq_one_letter_code
_entity_poly.pdbx_strand_id
1 'polypeptide(L)'
;MFELIAAIILIYLAYLLIVKVLIPVGAVVGGIALVIVAGVAVIVGFFTAFANYIKAVRENINFRNWEWEKDDEPAKRSYFFGPGYAQLTGTIKKAFELNALSGEKVSTIAKGFKGDSDGIWGGIKSIYGVIYLIIADICIYVIGSLLCAVFGIIHGAITSVIMILTYIIFIIVWIIDRLYLLKNEIRSDCPVCHSRFLIPTFMCPECGAMHKKLVPGPYGIWKHKCTCGHKIPSTFLSGRSKLDAYCPDCGSPLVASDARQLVFQLIGGSKSGKTVFLSAYFHEYLEKLRKNRNLEIEISDQYQPFFAELEEWYSGVECPATAQLNSQMYPLLINSSLGIKRQFSIYDIAGEMFDGFTAESEILQQQFHYCNGLLFLIDPFSSGNLREDRINSGEDMSDFSDMPVEDVVTNFINYLVTIGHKKANARCTIPMAVLIAKADVREIKRVIGPAKISSVFKNNQNGYTSYDEARDGECRKFLMDIGLSATVENLETEFSNLHYFPVSAMGHAPDGSEYEPWGVTDAIDWMLPLADKELADLIM
;
A
#
# COMPACT_ATOMS: atom_id res chain seq x y z
N MET A 1 -114.79 -7.36 24.10
CA MET A 1 -113.82 -7.63 25.20
C MET A 1 -112.72 -8.60 24.74
N PHE A 2 -113.07 -9.72 24.09
CA PHE A 2 -112.11 -10.71 23.60
C PHE A 2 -111.12 -10.19 22.54
N GLU A 3 -111.60 -9.38 21.57
CA GLU A 3 -110.75 -8.80 20.52
C GLU A 3 -109.73 -7.79 21.05
N LEU A 4 -110.09 -7.01 22.07
CA LEU A 4 -109.20 -6.02 22.70
C LEU A 4 -108.07 -6.71 23.49
N ILE A 5 -108.41 -7.80 24.19
CA ILE A 5 -107.44 -8.62 24.94
C ILE A 5 -106.50 -9.34 23.97
N ALA A 6 -107.04 -9.88 22.86
CA ALA A 6 -106.22 -10.52 21.83
C ALA A 6 -105.24 -9.53 21.16
N ALA A 7 -105.68 -8.29 20.88
CA ALA A 7 -104.82 -7.25 20.32
C ALA A 7 -103.71 -6.82 21.29
N ILE A 8 -104.02 -6.66 22.58
CA ILE A 8 -103.02 -6.33 23.62
C ILE A 8 -102.01 -7.47 23.78
N ILE A 9 -102.46 -8.72 23.74
CA ILE A 9 -101.57 -9.90 23.79
C ILE A 9 -100.66 -9.96 22.54
N LEU A 10 -101.19 -9.68 21.35
CA LEU A 10 -100.39 -9.64 20.12
C LEU A 10 -99.34 -8.53 20.13
N ILE A 11 -99.69 -7.34 20.62
CA ILE A 11 -98.75 -6.21 20.76
C ILE A 11 -97.67 -6.55 21.80
N TYR A 12 -98.06 -7.17 22.92
CA TYR A 12 -97.12 -7.59 23.96
C TYR A 12 -96.17 -8.72 23.47
N LEU A 13 -96.69 -9.68 22.70
CA LEU A 13 -95.89 -10.72 22.07
C LEU A 13 -94.94 -10.16 21.00
N ALA A 14 -95.38 -9.19 20.20
CA ALA A 14 -94.53 -8.49 19.24
C ALA A 14 -93.42 -7.69 19.94
N TYR A 15 -93.73 -7.01 21.04
CA TYR A 15 -92.74 -6.33 21.88
C TYR A 15 -91.72 -7.31 22.46
N LEU A 16 -92.17 -8.45 23.00
CA LEU A 16 -91.27 -9.49 23.51
C LEU A 16 -90.39 -10.09 22.39
N LEU A 17 -90.96 -10.36 21.21
CA LEU A 17 -90.21 -10.85 20.06
C LEU A 17 -89.13 -9.84 19.63
N ILE A 18 -89.45 -8.54 19.56
CA ILE A 18 -88.50 -7.51 19.15
C ILE A 18 -87.40 -7.33 20.19
N VAL A 19 -87.77 -7.15 21.47
CA VAL A 19 -86.84 -6.75 22.53
C VAL A 19 -86.06 -7.91 23.13
N LYS A 20 -86.70 -9.08 23.29
CA LYS A 20 -86.05 -10.26 23.91
C LYS A 20 -85.42 -11.23 22.91
N VAL A 21 -85.82 -11.17 21.63
CA VAL A 21 -85.32 -12.12 20.62
C VAL A 21 -84.59 -11.40 19.48
N LEU A 22 -85.24 -10.51 18.74
CA LEU A 22 -84.65 -9.91 17.53
C LEU A 22 -83.48 -8.96 17.83
N ILE A 23 -83.57 -8.11 18.86
CA ILE A 23 -82.47 -7.21 19.26
C ILE A 23 -81.23 -8.00 19.75
N PRO A 24 -81.35 -8.98 20.67
CA PRO A 24 -80.21 -9.80 21.09
C PRO A 24 -79.62 -10.66 19.97
N VAL A 25 -80.46 -11.28 19.13
CA VAL A 25 -80.00 -12.05 17.96
C VAL A 25 -79.30 -11.14 16.97
N GLY A 26 -79.83 -9.94 16.70
CA GLY A 26 -79.19 -8.93 15.86
C GLY A 26 -77.83 -8.47 16.41
N ALA A 27 -77.69 -8.34 17.73
CA ALA A 27 -76.41 -7.99 18.38
C ALA A 27 -75.38 -9.12 18.31
N VAL A 28 -75.78 -10.38 18.50
CA VAL A 28 -74.90 -11.55 18.37
C VAL A 28 -74.47 -11.78 16.92
N VAL A 29 -75.41 -11.73 15.98
CA VAL A 29 -75.14 -11.86 14.53
C VAL A 29 -74.27 -10.69 14.04
N GLY A 30 -74.56 -9.47 14.49
CA GLY A 30 -73.74 -8.29 14.21
C GLY A 30 -72.33 -8.39 14.78
N GLY A 31 -72.17 -8.89 16.01
CA GLY A 31 -70.87 -9.13 16.63
C GLY A 31 -70.05 -10.20 15.92
N ILE A 32 -70.66 -11.33 15.53
CA ILE A 32 -70.01 -12.39 14.74
C ILE A 32 -69.61 -11.85 13.36
N ALA A 33 -70.49 -11.11 12.70
CA ALA A 33 -70.18 -10.48 11.41
C ALA A 33 -69.01 -9.50 11.53
N LEU A 34 -68.95 -8.70 12.59
CA LEU A 34 -67.86 -7.76 12.84
C LEU A 34 -66.52 -8.48 13.05
N VAL A 35 -66.52 -9.59 13.81
CA VAL A 35 -65.31 -10.42 14.05
C VAL A 35 -64.84 -11.08 12.75
N ILE A 36 -65.75 -11.62 11.94
CA ILE A 36 -65.40 -12.22 10.64
C ILE A 36 -64.85 -11.14 9.70
N VAL A 37 -65.49 -9.98 9.60
CA VAL A 37 -65.03 -8.87 8.76
C VAL A 37 -63.67 -8.36 9.22
N ALA A 38 -63.45 -8.22 10.53
CA ALA A 38 -62.15 -7.84 11.09
C ALA A 38 -61.08 -8.91 10.79
N GLY A 39 -61.41 -10.20 10.95
CA GLY A 39 -60.49 -11.30 10.63
C GLY A 39 -60.10 -11.35 9.15
N VAL A 40 -61.07 -11.20 8.25
CA VAL A 40 -60.83 -11.11 6.79
C VAL A 40 -60.00 -9.88 6.46
N ALA A 41 -60.28 -8.73 7.08
CA ALA A 41 -59.55 -7.50 6.82
C ALA A 41 -58.09 -7.57 7.31
N VAL A 42 -57.81 -8.22 8.44
CA VAL A 42 -56.45 -8.50 8.92
C VAL A 42 -55.70 -9.40 7.94
N ILE A 43 -56.35 -10.47 7.46
CA ILE A 43 -55.76 -11.39 6.48
C ILE A 43 -55.44 -10.65 5.17
N VAL A 44 -56.39 -9.87 4.64
CA VAL A 44 -56.20 -9.07 3.43
C VAL A 44 -55.10 -8.02 3.63
N GLY A 45 -55.06 -7.33 4.77
CA GLY A 45 -54.02 -6.38 5.12
C GLY A 45 -52.63 -7.03 5.16
N PHE A 46 -52.51 -8.22 5.75
CA PHE A 46 -51.27 -8.98 5.79
C PHE A 46 -50.78 -9.37 4.39
N PHE A 47 -51.63 -9.99 3.58
CA PHE A 47 -51.26 -10.39 2.21
C PHE A 47 -50.92 -9.18 1.33
N THR A 48 -51.62 -8.06 1.51
CA THR A 48 -51.35 -6.81 0.78
C THR A 48 -50.00 -6.23 1.19
N ALA A 49 -49.70 -6.13 2.49
CA ALA A 49 -48.41 -5.65 2.98
C ALA A 49 -47.25 -6.55 2.54
N PHE A 50 -47.43 -7.87 2.59
CA PHE A 50 -46.44 -8.84 2.12
C PHE A 50 -46.19 -8.70 0.61
N ALA A 51 -47.26 -8.66 -0.20
CA ALA A 51 -47.15 -8.48 -1.65
C ALA A 51 -46.48 -7.14 -2.02
N ASN A 52 -46.83 -6.06 -1.32
CA ASN A 52 -46.21 -4.74 -1.50
C ASN A 52 -44.72 -4.76 -1.15
N TYR A 53 -44.34 -5.46 -0.08
CA TYR A 53 -42.93 -5.59 0.31
C TYR A 53 -42.13 -6.41 -0.72
N ILE A 54 -42.66 -7.54 -1.18
CA ILE A 54 -42.03 -8.34 -2.24
C ILE A 54 -41.91 -7.55 -3.55
N LYS A 55 -42.93 -6.77 -3.89
CA LYS A 55 -42.90 -5.87 -5.04
C LYS A 55 -41.82 -4.79 -4.88
N ALA A 56 -41.70 -4.19 -3.71
CA ALA A 56 -40.66 -3.22 -3.39
C ALA A 56 -39.26 -3.82 -3.52
N VAL A 57 -39.05 -5.06 -3.05
CA VAL A 57 -37.78 -5.78 -3.23
C VAL A 57 -37.48 -5.95 -4.72
N ARG A 58 -38.44 -6.47 -5.50
CA ARG A 58 -38.27 -6.74 -6.94
C ARG A 58 -37.95 -5.48 -7.75
N GLU A 59 -38.63 -4.37 -7.47
CA GLU A 59 -38.39 -3.08 -8.12
C GLU A 59 -37.02 -2.48 -7.76
N ASN A 60 -36.46 -2.84 -6.59
CA ASN A 60 -35.15 -2.38 -6.13
C ASN A 60 -34.01 -3.40 -6.33
N ILE A 61 -34.15 -4.42 -7.19
CA ILE A 61 -33.05 -5.35 -7.52
C ILE A 61 -31.95 -4.69 -8.39
N ASN A 62 -32.28 -3.63 -9.12
CA ASN A 62 -31.40 -3.03 -10.13
C ASN A 62 -30.16 -2.30 -9.57
N PHE A 63 -30.01 -2.17 -8.25
CA PHE A 63 -28.82 -1.58 -7.61
C PHE A 63 -27.53 -2.39 -7.83
N ARG A 64 -27.61 -3.60 -8.41
CA ARG A 64 -26.42 -4.36 -8.84
C ARG A 64 -25.57 -3.63 -9.89
N ASN A 65 -26.19 -2.74 -10.67
CA ASN A 65 -25.53 -1.94 -11.71
C ASN A 65 -25.43 -0.45 -11.32
N TRP A 66 -25.53 -0.13 -10.03
CA TRP A 66 -25.45 1.25 -9.55
C TRP A 66 -24.03 1.80 -9.73
N GLU A 67 -23.89 2.90 -10.47
CA GLU A 67 -22.63 3.62 -10.62
C GLU A 67 -22.63 4.82 -9.67
N TRP A 68 -21.60 4.88 -8.81
CA TRP A 68 -21.36 6.03 -7.94
C TRP A 68 -20.83 7.22 -8.74
N GLU A 69 -20.90 8.41 -8.15
CA GLU A 69 -20.14 9.56 -8.62
C GLU A 69 -18.66 9.16 -8.79
N LYS A 70 -18.03 9.60 -9.89
CA LYS A 70 -16.66 9.21 -10.24
C LYS A 70 -15.72 9.67 -9.11
N ASP A 71 -15.19 8.70 -8.37
CA ASP A 71 -14.03 8.88 -7.48
C ASP A 71 -12.75 8.85 -8.36
N ASP A 72 -11.63 9.33 -7.81
CA ASP A 72 -10.33 9.33 -8.49
C ASP A 72 -9.80 7.91 -8.77
N GLU A 73 -10.37 6.90 -8.10
CA GLU A 73 -10.05 5.49 -8.30
C GLU A 73 -10.89 4.89 -9.45
N PRO A 74 -10.28 4.37 -10.53
CA PRO A 74 -10.99 3.83 -11.69
C PRO A 74 -11.57 2.42 -11.43
N ALA A 75 -12.24 2.22 -10.29
CA ALA A 75 -12.83 0.96 -9.87
C ALA A 75 -14.31 1.10 -9.45
N LYS A 76 -15.09 0.04 -9.69
CA LYS A 76 -16.49 -0.05 -9.26
C LYS A 76 -16.55 -0.43 -7.78
N ARG A 77 -17.32 0.32 -6.99
CA ARG A 77 -17.57 -0.02 -5.58
C ARG A 77 -18.31 -1.35 -5.45
N SER A 78 -17.90 -2.13 -4.47
CA SER A 78 -18.55 -3.38 -4.09
C SER A 78 -19.93 -3.10 -3.49
N TYR A 79 -20.88 -4.01 -3.74
CA TYR A 79 -22.26 -3.91 -3.26
C TYR A 79 -22.35 -3.66 -1.75
N PHE A 80 -21.47 -4.29 -0.96
CA PHE A 80 -21.48 -4.21 0.50
C PHE A 80 -20.91 -2.90 1.07
N PHE A 81 -20.35 -2.01 0.24
CA PHE A 81 -19.74 -0.74 0.68
C PHE A 81 -20.48 0.49 0.15
N GLY A 82 -21.77 0.33 -0.16
CA GLY A 82 -22.63 1.43 -0.59
C GLY A 82 -23.97 0.95 -1.17
N PRO A 83 -23.98 0.30 -2.35
CA PRO A 83 -25.21 -0.07 -3.05
C PRO A 83 -26.23 -0.86 -2.20
N GLY A 84 -25.77 -1.76 -1.33
CA GLY A 84 -26.67 -2.52 -0.46
C GLY A 84 -27.39 -1.69 0.60
N TYR A 85 -26.77 -0.63 1.12
CA TYR A 85 -27.43 0.31 2.03
C TYR A 85 -28.50 1.13 1.28
N ALA A 86 -28.19 1.58 0.06
CA ALA A 86 -29.14 2.31 -0.78
C ALA A 86 -30.31 1.43 -1.22
N GLN A 87 -30.06 0.16 -1.53
CA GLN A 87 -31.11 -0.82 -1.83
C GLN A 87 -32.02 -1.06 -0.63
N LEU A 88 -31.46 -1.20 0.57
CA LEU A 88 -32.24 -1.41 1.80
C LEU A 88 -33.16 -0.22 2.08
N THR A 89 -32.62 1.00 2.07
CA THR A 89 -33.42 2.23 2.32
C THR A 89 -34.46 2.46 1.23
N GLY A 90 -34.10 2.25 -0.04
CA GLY A 90 -35.01 2.32 -1.18
C GLY A 90 -36.15 1.30 -1.09
N THR A 91 -35.86 0.06 -0.70
CA THR A 91 -36.85 -1.01 -0.52
C THR A 91 -37.83 -0.67 0.61
N ILE A 92 -37.33 -0.23 1.76
CA ILE A 92 -38.18 0.14 2.90
C ILE A 92 -39.09 1.31 2.52
N LYS A 93 -38.53 2.39 1.97
CA LYS A 93 -39.30 3.56 1.52
C LYS A 93 -40.38 3.16 0.53
N LYS A 94 -40.03 2.34 -0.47
CA LYS A 94 -40.97 1.91 -1.51
C LYS A 94 -42.08 1.00 -0.96
N ALA A 95 -41.78 0.16 0.02
CA ALA A 95 -42.79 -0.67 0.68
C ALA A 95 -43.86 0.20 1.38
N PHE A 96 -43.45 1.26 2.08
CA PHE A 96 -44.40 2.21 2.69
C PHE A 96 -45.21 2.99 1.65
N GLU A 97 -44.59 3.44 0.55
CA GLU A 97 -45.30 4.11 -0.56
C GLU A 97 -46.36 3.19 -1.19
N LEU A 98 -46.01 1.93 -1.48
CA LEU A 98 -46.94 0.95 -2.06
C LEU A 98 -48.08 0.60 -1.09
N ASN A 99 -47.79 0.56 0.21
CA ASN A 99 -48.81 0.36 1.23
C ASN A 99 -49.79 1.54 1.30
N ALA A 100 -49.29 2.78 1.28
CA ALA A 100 -50.13 3.99 1.24
C ALA A 100 -51.03 4.04 0.00
N LEU A 101 -50.47 3.71 -1.18
CA LEU A 101 -51.23 3.63 -2.43
C LEU A 101 -52.32 2.54 -2.41
N SER A 102 -52.08 1.45 -1.67
CA SER A 102 -53.09 0.40 -1.49
C SER A 102 -54.25 0.90 -0.62
N GLY A 103 -53.97 1.74 0.38
CA GLY A 103 -54.98 2.39 1.22
C GLY A 103 -55.86 3.34 0.41
N GLU A 104 -55.26 4.18 -0.43
CA GLU A 104 -56.01 5.11 -1.31
C GLU A 104 -56.95 4.38 -2.27
N LYS A 105 -56.51 3.26 -2.85
CA LYS A 105 -57.36 2.43 -3.73
C LYS A 105 -58.58 1.90 -2.99
N VAL A 106 -58.40 1.42 -1.77
CA VAL A 106 -59.49 0.87 -0.97
C VAL A 106 -60.44 1.97 -0.48
N SER A 107 -59.90 3.14 -0.10
CA SER A 107 -60.70 4.34 0.20
C SER A 107 -61.55 4.79 -1.00
N THR A 108 -61.02 4.68 -2.23
CA THR A 108 -61.75 5.01 -3.46
C THR A 108 -62.88 4.01 -3.74
N ILE A 109 -62.61 2.71 -3.58
CA ILE A 109 -63.63 1.65 -3.69
C ILE A 109 -64.75 1.87 -2.67
N ALA A 110 -64.37 2.23 -1.43
CA ALA A 110 -65.31 2.49 -0.36
C ALA A 110 -66.23 3.69 -0.62
N LYS A 111 -65.69 4.78 -1.19
CA LYS A 111 -66.49 5.94 -1.63
C LYS A 111 -67.50 5.57 -2.72
N GLY A 112 -67.21 4.55 -3.55
CA GLY A 112 -68.13 4.00 -4.54
C GLY A 112 -69.34 3.24 -3.98
N PHE A 113 -69.34 2.87 -2.69
CA PHE A 113 -70.50 2.25 -2.04
C PHE A 113 -71.58 3.25 -1.60
N LYS A 114 -71.30 4.57 -1.63
CA LYS A 114 -72.34 5.61 -1.50
C LYS A 114 -73.16 5.66 -2.80
N GLY A 115 -74.27 4.91 -2.85
CA GLY A 115 -75.20 4.93 -3.98
C GLY A 115 -76.36 5.90 -3.77
N ASP A 116 -76.80 6.55 -4.86
CA ASP A 116 -77.93 7.51 -5.01
C ASP A 116 -79.33 6.89 -4.76
N SER A 117 -79.56 6.20 -3.63
CA SER A 117 -80.89 5.62 -3.34
C SER A 117 -81.49 6.18 -2.05
N ASP A 118 -82.59 6.93 -2.19
CA ASP A 118 -83.34 7.60 -1.12
C ASP A 118 -84.23 6.64 -0.28
N GLY A 119 -83.70 5.46 0.10
CA GLY A 119 -84.44 4.45 0.86
C GLY A 119 -83.62 3.73 1.93
N ILE A 120 -84.29 2.89 2.74
CA ILE A 120 -83.68 2.10 3.83
C ILE A 120 -82.46 1.29 3.35
N TRP A 121 -82.50 0.76 2.12
CA TRP A 121 -81.40 0.04 1.49
C TRP A 121 -80.19 0.93 1.14
N GLY A 122 -80.41 2.22 0.84
CA GLY A 122 -79.34 3.21 0.64
C GLY A 122 -78.65 3.60 1.93
N GLY A 123 -79.44 3.75 3.01
CA GLY A 123 -78.92 3.94 4.36
C GLY A 123 -78.04 2.77 4.82
N ILE A 124 -78.49 1.53 4.59
CA ILE A 124 -77.72 0.31 4.90
C ILE A 124 -76.43 0.24 4.08
N LYS A 125 -76.47 0.52 2.76
CA LYS A 125 -75.26 0.57 1.91
C LYS A 125 -74.26 1.63 2.36
N SER A 126 -74.74 2.82 2.74
CA SER A 126 -73.90 3.92 3.24
C SER A 126 -73.22 3.56 4.56
N ILE A 127 -73.95 2.95 5.50
CA ILE A 127 -73.41 2.46 6.77
C ILE A 127 -72.36 1.37 6.52
N TYR A 128 -72.63 0.43 5.62
CA TYR A 128 -71.66 -0.60 5.21
C TYR A 128 -70.40 0.02 4.58
N GLY A 129 -70.55 1.04 3.72
CA GLY A 129 -69.42 1.76 3.11
C GLY A 129 -68.54 2.48 4.14
N VAL A 130 -69.14 3.09 5.16
CA VAL A 130 -68.41 3.75 6.27
C VAL A 130 -67.69 2.72 7.15
N ILE A 131 -68.36 1.61 7.50
CA ILE A 131 -67.75 0.52 8.27
C ILE A 131 -66.59 -0.10 7.49
N TYR A 132 -66.77 -0.32 6.18
CA TYR A 132 -65.72 -0.84 5.30
C TYR A 132 -64.52 0.13 5.21
N LEU A 133 -64.77 1.44 5.10
CA LEU A 133 -63.72 2.47 5.16
C LEU A 133 -62.91 2.40 6.45
N ILE A 134 -63.59 2.42 7.60
CA ILE A 134 -62.93 2.40 8.91
C ILE A 134 -62.09 1.12 9.07
N ILE A 135 -62.65 -0.03 8.72
CA ILE A 135 -61.96 -1.32 8.86
C ILE A 135 -60.79 -1.42 7.89
N ALA A 136 -60.96 -0.99 6.64
CA ALA A 136 -59.91 -1.04 5.64
C ALA A 136 -58.78 -0.03 5.92
N ASP A 137 -59.11 1.18 6.38
CA ASP A 137 -58.11 2.18 6.77
C ASP A 137 -57.30 1.68 7.97
N ILE A 138 -57.94 1.07 8.98
CA ILE A 138 -57.23 0.45 10.10
C ILE A 138 -56.34 -0.71 9.61
N CYS A 139 -56.84 -1.57 8.72
CA CYS A 139 -56.07 -2.72 8.26
C CYS A 139 -54.90 -2.36 7.34
N ILE A 140 -55.03 -1.33 6.51
CA ILE A 140 -53.99 -0.97 5.55
C ILE A 140 -53.01 0.04 6.16
N TYR A 141 -53.51 1.12 6.77
CA TYR A 141 -52.64 2.15 7.32
C TYR A 141 -52.02 1.75 8.66
N VAL A 142 -52.73 1.05 9.53
CA VAL A 142 -52.17 0.66 10.84
C VAL A 142 -51.48 -0.70 10.74
N ILE A 143 -52.20 -1.75 10.39
CA ILE A 143 -51.65 -3.12 10.35
C ILE A 143 -50.65 -3.27 9.19
N GLY A 144 -50.98 -2.77 7.99
CA GLY A 144 -50.07 -2.83 6.84
C GLY A 144 -48.76 -2.08 7.07
N SER A 145 -48.81 -0.87 7.65
CA SER A 145 -47.59 -0.10 7.95
C SER A 145 -46.76 -0.76 9.06
N LEU A 146 -47.42 -1.34 10.08
CA LEU A 146 -46.74 -2.12 11.12
C LEU A 146 -46.01 -3.32 10.51
N LEU A 147 -46.65 -4.06 9.61
CA LEU A 147 -46.04 -5.20 8.92
C LEU A 147 -44.90 -4.78 7.99
N CYS A 148 -45.04 -3.67 7.25
CA CYS A 148 -43.94 -3.10 6.46
C CYS A 148 -42.76 -2.72 7.35
N ALA A 149 -43.00 -2.16 8.54
CA ALA A 149 -41.95 -1.89 9.52
C ALA A 149 -41.28 -3.18 10.01
N VAL A 150 -42.06 -4.22 10.35
CA VAL A 150 -41.53 -5.53 10.77
C VAL A 150 -40.68 -6.17 9.67
N PHE A 151 -41.18 -6.22 8.43
CA PHE A 151 -40.40 -6.75 7.30
C PHE A 151 -39.15 -5.90 7.02
N GLY A 152 -39.26 -4.57 7.14
CA GLY A 152 -38.12 -3.66 7.07
C GLY A 152 -37.06 -3.95 8.11
N ILE A 153 -37.45 -4.18 9.37
CA ILE A 153 -36.55 -4.56 10.46
C ILE A 153 -35.89 -5.91 10.18
N ILE A 154 -36.64 -6.91 9.73
CA ILE A 154 -36.09 -8.25 9.41
C ILE A 154 -35.07 -8.16 8.28
N HIS A 155 -35.42 -7.51 7.16
CA HIS A 155 -34.52 -7.32 6.03
C HIS A 155 -33.29 -6.48 6.41
N GLY A 156 -33.50 -5.43 7.23
CA GLY A 156 -32.43 -4.61 7.78
C GLY A 156 -31.49 -5.38 8.68
N ALA A 157 -32.01 -6.26 9.54
CA ALA A 157 -31.22 -7.11 10.41
C ALA A 157 -30.38 -8.11 9.61
N ILE A 158 -30.98 -8.82 8.64
CA ILE A 158 -30.27 -9.76 7.77
C ILE A 158 -29.16 -9.04 7.00
N THR A 159 -29.48 -7.92 6.37
CA THR A 159 -28.50 -7.12 5.62
C THR A 159 -27.38 -6.64 6.54
N SER A 160 -27.71 -6.12 7.73
CA SER A 160 -26.73 -5.64 8.70
C SER A 160 -25.77 -6.74 9.16
N VAL A 161 -26.27 -7.95 9.44
CA VAL A 161 -25.42 -9.10 9.80
C VAL A 161 -24.45 -9.42 8.67
N ILE A 162 -24.92 -9.49 7.42
CA ILE A 162 -24.06 -9.77 6.26
C ILE A 162 -23.03 -8.65 6.05
N MET A 163 -23.43 -7.39 6.21
CA MET A 163 -22.53 -6.24 6.13
C MET A 163 -21.45 -6.33 7.22
N ILE A 164 -21.83 -6.53 8.49
CA ILE A 164 -20.89 -6.67 9.61
C ILE A 164 -19.88 -7.78 9.34
N LEU A 165 -20.33 -8.96 8.89
CA LEU A 165 -19.44 -10.06 8.52
C LEU A 165 -18.47 -9.65 7.40
N THR A 166 -18.96 -8.92 6.39
CA THR A 166 -18.13 -8.42 5.29
C THR A 166 -17.09 -7.42 5.78
N TYR A 167 -17.44 -6.51 6.68
CA TYR A 167 -16.51 -5.55 7.31
C TYR A 167 -15.46 -6.26 8.17
N ILE A 168 -15.84 -7.29 8.94
CA ILE A 168 -14.91 -8.10 9.72
C ILE A 168 -13.90 -8.79 8.80
N ILE A 169 -14.37 -9.43 7.72
CA ILE A 169 -13.49 -10.08 6.73
C ILE A 169 -12.55 -9.05 6.09
N PHE A 170 -13.07 -7.87 5.72
CA PHE A 170 -12.26 -6.78 5.18
C PHE A 170 -11.14 -6.39 6.16
N ILE A 171 -11.46 -6.13 7.43
CA ILE A 171 -10.47 -5.73 8.44
C ILE A 171 -9.41 -6.82 8.60
N ILE A 172 -9.81 -8.09 8.70
CA ILE A 172 -8.87 -9.21 8.82
C ILE A 172 -7.94 -9.27 7.61
N VAL A 173 -8.48 -9.25 6.39
CA VAL A 173 -7.68 -9.33 5.16
C VAL A 173 -6.76 -8.11 5.03
N TRP A 174 -7.25 -6.91 5.36
CA TRP A 174 -6.44 -5.69 5.34
C TRP A 174 -5.29 -5.75 6.35
N ILE A 175 -5.55 -6.22 7.58
CA ILE A 175 -4.51 -6.40 8.61
C ILE A 175 -3.48 -7.44 8.14
N ILE A 176 -3.92 -8.58 7.59
CA ILE A 176 -3.01 -9.61 7.08
C ILE A 176 -2.12 -9.06 5.94
N ASP A 177 -2.69 -8.33 4.98
CA ASP A 177 -1.93 -7.70 3.89
C ASP A 177 -0.87 -6.73 4.45
N ARG A 178 -1.24 -5.90 5.44
CA ARG A 178 -0.33 -4.93 6.08
C ARG A 178 0.77 -5.61 6.89
N LEU A 179 0.41 -6.58 7.72
CA LEU A 179 1.37 -7.33 8.52
C LEU A 179 2.32 -8.13 7.63
N TYR A 180 1.85 -8.66 6.51
CA TYR A 180 2.69 -9.35 5.55
C TYR A 180 3.75 -8.39 4.97
N LEU A 181 3.36 -7.20 4.50
CA LEU A 181 4.31 -6.21 3.98
C LEU A 181 5.32 -5.74 5.05
N LEU A 182 4.84 -5.50 6.28
CA LEU A 182 5.69 -5.05 7.38
C LEU A 182 6.69 -6.13 7.82
N LYS A 183 6.23 -7.38 7.99
CA LYS A 183 7.07 -8.51 8.42
C LYS A 183 8.18 -8.81 7.41
N ASN A 184 7.85 -8.69 6.13
CA ASN A 184 8.77 -9.02 5.04
C ASN A 184 9.57 -7.81 4.56
N GLU A 185 9.39 -6.65 5.21
CA GLU A 185 10.04 -5.39 4.86
C GLU A 185 9.89 -5.01 3.38
N ILE A 186 8.76 -5.39 2.77
CA ILE A 186 8.45 -5.09 1.38
C ILE A 186 8.04 -3.62 1.30
N ARG A 187 8.82 -2.86 0.54
CA ARG A 187 8.64 -1.43 0.32
C ARG A 187 9.06 -1.10 -1.11
N SER A 188 8.55 0.01 -1.62
CA SER A 188 8.89 0.49 -2.95
C SER A 188 9.52 1.86 -2.84
N ASP A 189 10.67 2.00 -3.47
CA ASP A 189 11.41 3.26 -3.59
C ASP A 189 11.42 3.66 -5.07
N CYS A 190 11.15 4.93 -5.34
CA CYS A 190 11.17 5.45 -6.70
C CYS A 190 12.62 5.73 -7.16
N PRO A 191 13.07 5.22 -8.31
CA PRO A 191 14.43 5.49 -8.80
C PRO A 191 14.62 6.93 -9.31
N VAL A 192 13.54 7.64 -9.64
CA VAL A 192 13.59 8.97 -10.27
C VAL A 192 13.40 10.10 -9.27
N CYS A 193 12.35 10.03 -8.45
CA CYS A 193 12.04 11.08 -7.47
C CYS A 193 12.41 10.69 -6.04
N HIS A 194 12.86 9.44 -5.82
CA HIS A 194 13.27 8.92 -4.51
C HIS A 194 12.20 8.93 -3.43
N SER A 195 10.95 9.19 -3.82
CA SER A 195 9.81 9.06 -2.93
C SER A 195 9.58 7.61 -2.54
N ARG A 196 8.98 7.45 -1.36
CA ARG A 196 8.87 6.16 -0.68
C ARG A 196 7.46 5.92 -0.26
N PHE A 197 7.01 4.72 -0.51
CA PHE A 197 5.63 4.36 -0.26
C PHE A 197 5.51 2.87 -0.03
N LEU A 198 4.57 2.50 0.84
CA LEU A 198 4.26 1.10 1.11
C LEU A 198 3.50 0.46 -0.06
N ILE A 199 2.80 1.27 -0.85
CA ILE A 199 1.91 0.79 -1.91
C ILE A 199 2.09 1.69 -3.13
N PRO A 200 2.58 1.15 -4.25
CA PRO A 200 2.64 1.90 -5.50
C PRO A 200 1.25 2.06 -6.14
N THR A 201 1.22 2.86 -7.19
CA THR A 201 0.08 2.88 -8.12
C THR A 201 0.22 1.72 -9.09
N PHE A 202 -0.86 0.99 -9.36
CA PHE A 202 -0.84 -0.17 -10.24
C PHE A 202 -1.63 0.08 -11.52
N MET A 203 -1.12 -0.41 -12.65
CA MET A 203 -1.79 -0.27 -13.94
C MET A 203 -2.71 -1.45 -14.22
N CYS A 204 -3.91 -1.19 -14.75
CA CYS A 204 -4.80 -2.24 -15.23
C CYS A 204 -4.22 -2.86 -16.51
N PRO A 205 -4.05 -4.20 -16.59
CA PRO A 205 -3.43 -4.85 -17.75
C PRO A 205 -4.30 -4.81 -19.02
N GLU A 206 -5.60 -4.58 -18.91
CA GLU A 206 -6.50 -4.54 -20.08
C GLU A 206 -6.70 -3.13 -20.65
N CYS A 207 -6.81 -2.11 -19.79
CA CYS A 207 -7.16 -0.75 -20.25
C CYS A 207 -6.14 0.32 -19.89
N GLY A 208 -5.06 -0.01 -19.18
CA GLY A 208 -4.03 0.95 -18.78
C GLY A 208 -4.46 1.94 -17.68
N ALA A 209 -5.64 1.78 -17.09
CA ALA A 209 -6.09 2.67 -16.01
C ALA A 209 -5.23 2.54 -14.76
N MET A 210 -4.89 3.68 -14.14
CA MET A 210 -4.01 3.75 -12.96
C MET A 210 -4.81 3.68 -11.66
N HIS A 211 -4.57 2.62 -10.87
CA HIS A 211 -5.22 2.34 -9.61
C HIS A 211 -4.33 2.76 -8.44
N LYS A 212 -4.68 3.88 -7.79
CA LYS A 212 -3.91 4.47 -6.67
C LYS A 212 -4.23 3.81 -5.33
N LYS A 213 -5.43 3.24 -5.20
CA LYS A 213 -5.94 2.64 -3.96
C LYS A 213 -6.19 1.14 -4.13
N LEU A 214 -5.28 0.42 -4.80
CA LEU A 214 -5.38 -1.03 -5.02
C LEU A 214 -5.05 -1.84 -3.74
N VAL A 215 -5.93 -1.73 -2.75
CA VAL A 215 -5.85 -2.37 -1.43
C VAL A 215 -7.21 -2.93 -1.06
N PRO A 216 -7.31 -3.91 -0.14
CA PRO A 216 -8.60 -4.31 0.40
C PRO A 216 -9.39 -3.08 0.84
N GLY A 217 -10.63 -2.97 0.39
CA GLY A 217 -11.45 -1.80 0.69
C GLY A 217 -12.80 -1.77 -0.04
N PRO A 218 -13.41 -0.57 -0.16
CA PRO A 218 -14.73 -0.40 -0.77
C PRO A 218 -14.85 -0.89 -2.22
N TYR A 219 -13.73 -0.96 -2.94
CA TYR A 219 -13.65 -1.39 -4.33
C TYR A 219 -13.51 -2.91 -4.48
N GLY A 220 -13.24 -3.62 -3.38
CA GLY A 220 -13.13 -5.08 -3.31
C GLY A 220 -12.16 -5.52 -2.22
N ILE A 221 -12.44 -6.66 -1.59
CA ILE A 221 -11.56 -7.21 -0.54
C ILE A 221 -10.37 -7.94 -1.16
N TRP A 222 -10.63 -8.84 -2.12
CA TRP A 222 -9.59 -9.62 -2.81
C TRP A 222 -9.30 -9.15 -4.23
N LYS A 223 -10.31 -8.62 -4.92
CA LYS A 223 -10.20 -8.13 -6.31
C LYS A 223 -11.05 -6.89 -6.48
N HIS A 224 -10.47 -5.85 -7.09
CA HIS A 224 -11.19 -4.69 -7.58
C HIS A 224 -11.76 -4.99 -8.96
N LYS A 225 -12.94 -4.45 -9.27
CA LYS A 225 -13.47 -4.46 -10.63
C LYS A 225 -13.17 -3.11 -11.27
N CYS A 226 -12.24 -3.06 -12.22
CA CYS A 226 -11.94 -1.85 -12.98
C CYS A 226 -13.19 -1.37 -13.73
N THR A 227 -13.23 -0.09 -14.10
CA THR A 227 -14.29 0.48 -14.95
C THR A 227 -14.43 -0.23 -16.29
N CYS A 228 -13.33 -0.77 -16.86
CA CYS A 228 -13.36 -1.61 -18.05
C CYS A 228 -14.01 -2.99 -17.84
N GLY A 229 -14.20 -3.42 -16.58
CA GLY A 229 -14.79 -4.70 -16.20
C GLY A 229 -13.79 -5.75 -15.75
N HIS A 230 -12.49 -5.56 -16.00
CA HIS A 230 -11.43 -6.47 -15.57
C HIS A 230 -11.32 -6.56 -14.04
N LYS A 231 -10.99 -7.74 -13.52
CA LYS A 231 -10.85 -7.98 -12.07
C LYS A 231 -9.37 -8.00 -11.67
N ILE A 232 -8.95 -6.94 -11.01
CA ILE A 232 -7.56 -6.70 -10.60
C ILE A 232 -7.37 -7.18 -9.15
N PRO A 233 -6.34 -7.98 -8.82
CA PRO A 233 -6.06 -8.39 -7.45
C PRO A 233 -5.74 -7.20 -6.53
N SER A 234 -6.32 -7.17 -5.32
CA SER A 234 -6.15 -6.08 -4.36
C SER A 234 -5.25 -6.42 -3.18
N THR A 235 -4.89 -7.69 -2.99
CA THR A 235 -3.92 -8.14 -1.96
C THR A 235 -2.67 -8.73 -2.58
N PHE A 236 -1.57 -8.69 -1.83
CA PHE A 236 -0.31 -9.33 -2.22
C PHE A 236 -0.50 -10.82 -2.52
N LEU A 237 -1.14 -11.55 -1.59
CA LEU A 237 -1.43 -12.98 -1.72
C LEU A 237 -2.33 -13.32 -2.91
N SER A 238 -3.14 -12.37 -3.38
CA SER A 238 -3.99 -12.56 -4.57
C SER A 238 -3.27 -12.29 -5.89
N GLY A 239 -2.01 -11.87 -5.85
CA GLY A 239 -1.19 -11.58 -7.03
C GLY A 239 -1.08 -10.10 -7.40
N ARG A 240 -1.36 -9.16 -6.48
CA ARG A 240 -1.17 -7.72 -6.72
C ARG A 240 0.26 -7.39 -7.17
N SER A 241 1.25 -8.10 -6.63
CA SER A 241 2.67 -7.93 -6.94
C SER A 241 3.04 -8.13 -8.41
N LYS A 242 2.24 -8.90 -9.15
CA LYS A 242 2.50 -9.25 -10.56
C LYS A 242 2.05 -8.16 -11.55
N LEU A 243 1.49 -7.08 -11.04
CA LEU A 243 1.01 -5.97 -11.86
C LEU A 243 2.11 -4.92 -12.00
N ASP A 244 2.14 -4.25 -13.15
CA ASP A 244 3.05 -3.14 -13.38
C ASP A 244 2.76 -2.03 -12.38
N ALA A 245 3.81 -1.63 -11.68
CA ALA A 245 3.77 -0.69 -10.58
C ALA A 245 4.49 0.60 -10.94
N TYR A 246 3.93 1.71 -10.49
CA TYR A 246 4.38 3.06 -10.79
C TYR A 246 4.43 3.89 -9.53
N CYS A 247 5.35 4.85 -9.50
CA CYS A 247 5.45 5.83 -8.42
C CYS A 247 4.16 6.67 -8.33
N PRO A 248 3.52 6.79 -7.15
CA PRO A 248 2.33 7.62 -6.97
C PRO A 248 2.59 9.13 -7.11
N ASP A 249 3.85 9.58 -6.94
CA ASP A 249 4.20 11.00 -6.94
C ASP A 249 4.65 11.49 -8.32
N CYS A 250 5.62 10.81 -8.95
CA CYS A 250 6.15 11.21 -10.26
C CYS A 250 5.66 10.35 -11.44
N GLY A 251 5.00 9.22 -11.19
CA GLY A 251 4.48 8.34 -12.24
C GLY A 251 5.51 7.49 -12.98
N SER A 252 6.77 7.45 -12.55
CA SER A 252 7.79 6.59 -13.15
C SER A 252 7.55 5.10 -12.88
N PRO A 253 7.92 4.20 -13.81
CA PRO A 253 7.81 2.76 -13.59
C PRO A 253 8.77 2.30 -12.49
N LEU A 254 8.36 1.29 -11.73
CA LEU A 254 9.16 0.69 -10.66
C LEU A 254 9.75 -0.64 -11.11
N VAL A 255 10.94 -0.96 -10.60
CA VAL A 255 11.67 -2.20 -10.87
C VAL A 255 10.91 -3.41 -10.32
N ALA A 256 10.50 -3.34 -9.05
CA ALA A 256 9.66 -4.35 -8.43
C ALA A 256 8.73 -3.72 -7.38
N SER A 257 7.52 -4.25 -7.29
CA SER A 257 6.53 -3.86 -6.27
C SER A 257 6.52 -4.80 -5.06
N ASP A 258 7.26 -5.90 -5.13
CA ASP A 258 7.17 -7.04 -4.22
C ASP A 258 8.51 -7.50 -3.66
N ALA A 259 9.52 -6.64 -3.76
CA ALA A 259 10.85 -6.92 -3.26
C ALA A 259 11.11 -6.22 -1.92
N ARG A 260 11.91 -6.88 -1.08
CA ARG A 260 12.60 -6.23 0.04
C ARG A 260 13.76 -5.41 -0.53
N GLN A 261 13.83 -4.13 -0.18
CA GLN A 261 14.84 -3.21 -0.69
C GLN A 261 16.14 -3.32 0.14
N LEU A 262 17.28 -3.49 -0.53
CA LEU A 262 18.62 -3.44 0.05
C LEU A 262 19.40 -2.33 -0.66
N VAL A 263 19.52 -1.18 0.00
CA VAL A 263 19.99 0.05 -0.61
C VAL A 263 21.32 0.48 0.00
N PHE A 264 22.34 0.58 -0.84
CA PHE A 264 23.65 1.13 -0.49
C PHE A 264 23.89 2.43 -1.26
N GLN A 265 24.65 3.34 -0.66
CA GLN A 265 24.96 4.63 -1.28
C GLN A 265 26.47 4.80 -1.39
N LEU A 266 26.94 5.10 -2.60
CA LEU A 266 28.33 5.38 -2.90
C LEU A 266 28.54 6.89 -2.92
N ILE A 267 29.42 7.36 -2.04
CA ILE A 267 29.77 8.76 -1.84
C ILE A 267 31.27 8.94 -2.10
N GLY A 268 31.65 10.03 -2.76
CA GLY A 268 33.05 10.38 -2.97
C GLY A 268 33.22 11.57 -3.89
N GLY A 269 34.39 12.21 -3.83
CA GLY A 269 34.74 13.37 -4.67
C GLY A 269 34.64 13.08 -6.17
N SER A 270 34.55 14.14 -6.99
CA SER A 270 34.67 13.98 -8.44
C SER A 270 36.02 13.33 -8.79
N LYS A 271 36.07 12.41 -9.76
CA LYS A 271 37.27 11.62 -10.11
C LYS A 271 37.89 10.77 -8.98
N SER A 272 37.20 10.52 -7.87
CA SER A 272 37.73 9.64 -6.81
C SER A 272 37.78 8.15 -7.18
N GLY A 273 37.26 7.78 -8.35
CA GLY A 273 37.21 6.40 -8.84
C GLY A 273 35.88 5.67 -8.59
N LYS A 274 34.78 6.38 -8.31
CA LYS A 274 33.45 5.79 -8.04
C LYS A 274 32.98 4.85 -9.16
N THR A 275 33.00 5.33 -10.40
CA THR A 275 32.55 4.56 -11.56
C THR A 275 33.43 3.33 -11.83
N VAL A 276 34.76 3.47 -11.65
CA VAL A 276 35.72 2.35 -11.73
C VAL A 276 35.43 1.32 -10.64
N PHE A 277 35.15 1.77 -9.41
CA PHE A 277 34.74 0.90 -8.30
C PHE A 277 33.43 0.15 -8.61
N LEU A 278 32.41 0.83 -9.12
CA LEU A 278 31.14 0.20 -9.48
C LEU A 278 31.32 -0.87 -10.56
N SER A 279 32.17 -0.62 -11.55
CA SER A 279 32.46 -1.54 -12.65
C SER A 279 33.07 -2.85 -12.11
N ALA A 280 34.14 -2.71 -11.32
CA ALA A 280 34.80 -3.84 -10.67
C ALA A 280 33.87 -4.59 -9.69
N TYR A 281 33.13 -3.85 -8.86
CA TYR A 281 32.23 -4.43 -7.87
C TYR A 281 31.12 -5.23 -8.55
N PHE A 282 30.41 -4.65 -9.52
CA PHE A 282 29.29 -5.34 -10.17
C PHE A 282 29.76 -6.52 -11.01
N HIS A 283 30.92 -6.45 -11.66
CA HIS A 283 31.51 -7.61 -12.33
C HIS A 283 31.73 -8.78 -11.34
N GLU A 284 32.50 -8.55 -10.26
CA GLU A 284 32.78 -9.59 -9.26
C GLU A 284 31.51 -10.10 -8.57
N TYR A 285 30.59 -9.19 -8.23
CA TYR A 285 29.36 -9.52 -7.53
C TYR A 285 28.40 -10.31 -8.42
N LEU A 286 28.19 -9.92 -9.67
CA LEU A 286 27.35 -10.68 -10.60
C LEU A 286 27.93 -12.07 -10.86
N GLU A 287 29.26 -12.18 -11.03
CA GLU A 287 29.93 -13.49 -11.17
C GLU A 287 29.76 -14.36 -9.91
N LYS A 288 29.90 -13.77 -8.71
CA LYS A 288 29.64 -14.45 -7.43
C LYS A 288 28.22 -14.97 -7.36
N LEU A 289 27.23 -14.13 -7.70
CA LEU A 289 25.81 -14.51 -7.66
C LEU A 289 25.45 -15.57 -8.72
N ARG A 290 25.95 -15.45 -9.96
CA ARG A 290 25.68 -16.39 -11.06
C ARG A 290 26.23 -17.79 -10.80
N LYS A 291 27.32 -17.90 -10.03
CA LYS A 291 27.88 -19.20 -9.60
C LYS A 291 26.94 -19.95 -8.65
N ASN A 292 26.05 -19.25 -7.95
CA ASN A 292 25.08 -19.85 -7.06
C ASN A 292 23.80 -20.26 -7.81
N ARG A 293 23.63 -21.56 -8.04
CA ARG A 293 22.47 -22.12 -8.77
C ARG A 293 21.13 -21.95 -8.05
N ASN A 294 21.13 -21.56 -6.77
CA ASN A 294 19.92 -21.31 -6.00
C ASN A 294 19.41 -19.86 -6.15
N LEU A 295 20.13 -19.04 -6.93
CA LEU A 295 19.81 -17.66 -7.21
C LEU A 295 19.42 -17.49 -8.67
N GLU A 296 18.38 -16.69 -8.89
CA GLU A 296 18.01 -16.16 -10.20
C GLU A 296 18.13 -14.64 -10.13
N ILE A 297 18.86 -14.07 -11.09
CA ILE A 297 19.21 -12.65 -11.11
C ILE A 297 18.51 -12.02 -12.30
N GLU A 298 17.83 -10.92 -12.06
CA GLU A 298 17.08 -10.18 -13.07
C GLU A 298 17.48 -8.69 -13.01
N ILE A 299 17.87 -8.15 -14.17
CA ILE A 299 18.09 -6.71 -14.37
C ILE A 299 17.00 -6.27 -15.34
N SER A 300 16.15 -5.32 -14.93
CA SER A 300 15.08 -4.82 -15.78
C SER A 300 15.64 -4.16 -17.04
N ASP A 301 14.93 -4.30 -18.17
CA ASP A 301 15.37 -3.81 -19.48
C ASP A 301 15.80 -2.33 -19.49
N GLN A 302 15.14 -1.50 -18.68
CA GLN A 302 15.49 -0.08 -18.51
C GLN A 302 16.94 0.13 -17.99
N TYR A 303 17.48 -0.81 -17.21
CA TYR A 303 18.78 -0.68 -16.58
C TYR A 303 19.90 -1.51 -17.24
N GLN A 304 19.55 -2.43 -18.14
CA GLN A 304 20.52 -3.24 -18.89
C GLN A 304 21.64 -2.42 -19.54
N PRO A 305 21.38 -1.26 -20.19
CA PRO A 305 22.45 -0.45 -20.78
C PRO A 305 23.49 0.04 -19.77
N PHE A 306 23.08 0.41 -18.55
CA PHE A 306 24.00 0.88 -17.52
C PHE A 306 24.93 -0.25 -17.04
N PHE A 307 24.40 -1.48 -16.91
CA PHE A 307 25.24 -2.62 -16.55
C PHE A 307 26.16 -3.06 -17.70
N ALA A 308 25.73 -2.91 -18.96
CA ALA A 308 26.59 -3.17 -20.10
C ALA A 308 27.76 -2.17 -20.16
N GLU A 309 27.50 -0.90 -19.87
CA GLU A 309 28.53 0.15 -19.81
C GLU A 309 29.57 -0.14 -18.70
N LEU A 310 29.13 -0.58 -17.52
CA LEU A 310 30.02 -1.02 -16.45
C LEU A 310 30.94 -2.18 -16.88
N GLU A 311 30.41 -3.13 -17.65
CA GLU A 311 31.20 -4.27 -18.16
C GLU A 311 32.20 -3.84 -19.24
N GLU A 312 31.83 -2.89 -20.11
CA GLU A 312 32.75 -2.30 -21.08
C GLU A 312 33.93 -1.61 -20.38
N TRP A 313 33.67 -0.82 -19.34
CA TRP A 313 34.74 -0.20 -18.55
C TRP A 313 35.60 -1.23 -17.84
N TYR A 314 35.00 -2.29 -17.27
CA TYR A 314 35.75 -3.39 -16.66
C TYR A 314 36.75 -4.04 -17.64
N SER A 315 36.40 -4.12 -18.93
CA SER A 315 37.26 -4.70 -19.97
C SER A 315 38.49 -3.84 -20.35
N GLY A 316 38.65 -2.65 -19.76
CA GLY A 316 39.79 -1.76 -20.00
C GLY A 316 39.48 -0.56 -20.92
N VAL A 317 38.21 -0.36 -21.31
CA VAL A 317 37.77 0.83 -22.05
C VAL A 317 37.87 2.06 -21.14
N GLU A 318 38.37 3.17 -21.68
CA GLU A 318 38.52 4.42 -20.92
C GLU A 318 37.16 4.92 -20.41
N CYS A 319 37.07 5.07 -19.08
CA CYS A 319 35.88 5.58 -18.42
C CYS A 319 35.84 7.11 -18.56
N PRO A 320 34.80 7.70 -19.18
CA PRO A 320 34.67 9.14 -19.26
C PRO A 320 34.44 9.74 -17.86
N ALA A 321 34.82 10.99 -17.66
CA ALA A 321 34.47 11.71 -16.44
C ALA A 321 32.95 11.89 -16.36
N THR A 322 32.33 11.24 -15.37
CA THR A 322 30.90 11.32 -15.09
C THR A 322 30.56 12.69 -14.52
N ALA A 323 30.26 13.65 -15.39
CA ALA A 323 29.64 14.93 -15.03
C ALA A 323 28.12 14.74 -14.88
N GLN A 324 27.70 13.90 -13.94
CA GLN A 324 26.28 13.65 -13.69
C GLN A 324 25.79 14.49 -12.52
N LEU A 325 24.95 15.49 -12.84
CA LEU A 325 24.23 16.33 -11.88
C LEU A 325 23.10 15.60 -11.13
N ASN A 326 22.91 14.30 -11.37
CA ASN A 326 21.85 13.47 -10.78
C ASN A 326 22.46 12.17 -10.22
N SER A 327 21.83 11.61 -9.18
CA SER A 327 22.22 10.29 -8.68
C SER A 327 21.77 9.19 -9.65
N GLN A 328 22.65 8.23 -9.92
CA GLN A 328 22.34 7.08 -10.76
C GLN A 328 22.12 5.84 -9.89
N MET A 329 21.04 5.11 -10.15
CA MET A 329 20.72 3.88 -9.43
C MET A 329 21.07 2.64 -10.27
N TYR A 330 21.67 1.64 -9.63
CA TYR A 330 21.99 0.34 -10.21
C TYR A 330 21.20 -0.77 -9.49
N PRO A 331 19.94 -1.05 -9.90
CA PRO A 331 19.09 -2.06 -9.28
C PRO A 331 19.35 -3.46 -9.82
N LEU A 332 19.37 -4.44 -8.92
CA LEU A 332 19.48 -5.87 -9.19
C LEU A 332 18.39 -6.62 -8.44
N LEU A 333 17.54 -7.36 -9.16
CA LEU A 333 16.56 -8.25 -8.55
C LEU A 333 17.18 -9.62 -8.32
N ILE A 334 17.13 -10.09 -7.08
CA ILE A 334 17.63 -11.38 -6.65
C ILE A 334 16.43 -12.21 -6.18
N ASN A 335 16.13 -13.25 -6.94
CA ASN A 335 15.12 -14.25 -6.63
C ASN A 335 15.80 -15.50 -6.04
N SER A 336 15.21 -16.06 -4.99
CA SER A 336 15.79 -17.17 -4.24
C SER A 336 14.71 -18.01 -3.56
N SER A 337 15.13 -19.13 -2.94
CA SER A 337 14.24 -19.99 -2.15
C SER A 337 13.66 -19.35 -0.88
N LEU A 338 14.06 -18.12 -0.55
CA LEU A 338 13.57 -17.38 0.63
C LEU A 338 12.14 -16.85 0.45
N GLY A 339 11.54 -17.02 -0.73
CA GLY A 339 10.12 -16.77 -1.00
C GLY A 339 9.72 -15.33 -1.30
N ILE A 340 10.58 -14.35 -0.97
CA ILE A 340 10.41 -12.93 -1.31
C ILE A 340 11.65 -12.46 -2.07
N LYS A 341 11.44 -11.73 -3.17
CA LYS A 341 12.54 -11.16 -3.96
C LYS A 341 13.29 -10.11 -3.13
N ARG A 342 14.60 -9.99 -3.32
CA ARG A 342 15.38 -8.86 -2.80
C ARG A 342 15.77 -7.97 -3.97
N GLN A 343 15.65 -6.67 -3.80
CA GLN A 343 16.15 -5.69 -4.75
C GLN A 343 17.40 -5.06 -4.14
N PHE A 344 18.57 -5.50 -4.59
CA PHE A 344 19.84 -4.92 -4.22
C PHE A 344 20.09 -3.70 -5.11
N SER A 345 20.43 -2.55 -4.53
CA SER A 345 20.63 -1.31 -5.29
C SER A 345 21.79 -0.51 -4.73
N ILE A 346 22.68 -0.06 -5.61
CA ILE A 346 23.69 0.97 -5.27
C ILE A 346 23.29 2.28 -5.96
N TYR A 347 23.26 3.36 -5.20
CA TYR A 347 23.14 4.71 -5.73
C TYR A 347 24.54 5.33 -5.82
N ASP A 348 24.92 5.76 -7.02
CA ASP A 348 26.09 6.62 -7.24
C ASP A 348 25.67 8.07 -7.03
N ILE A 349 26.28 8.73 -6.04
CA ILE A 349 25.96 10.11 -5.68
C ILE A 349 27.20 10.94 -5.96
N ALA A 350 27.06 11.91 -6.86
CA ALA A 350 28.14 12.81 -7.19
C ALA A 350 28.49 13.68 -5.97
N GLY A 351 29.78 13.79 -5.63
CA GLY A 351 30.26 14.55 -4.47
C GLY A 351 29.95 16.06 -4.53
N GLU A 352 29.77 16.59 -5.73
CA GLU A 352 29.34 17.97 -5.99
C GLU A 352 27.88 18.24 -5.60
N MET A 353 27.05 17.20 -5.41
CA MET A 353 25.65 17.35 -5.02
C MET A 353 25.47 17.96 -3.62
N PHE A 354 26.53 17.94 -2.81
CA PHE A 354 26.51 18.45 -1.44
C PHE A 354 27.01 19.90 -1.32
N ASP A 355 27.42 20.55 -2.42
CA ASP A 355 27.72 21.98 -2.42
C ASP A 355 26.41 22.78 -2.37
N GLY A 356 26.31 23.71 -1.41
CA GLY A 356 25.06 24.27 -0.86
C GLY A 356 24.04 24.95 -1.79
N PHE A 357 24.20 24.94 -3.11
CA PHE A 357 23.19 25.40 -4.08
C PHE A 357 22.28 24.28 -4.62
N THR A 358 22.70 23.01 -4.61
CA THR A 358 21.92 21.84 -5.07
C THR A 358 21.28 21.02 -3.95
N ALA A 359 21.74 21.22 -2.70
CA ALA A 359 21.29 20.52 -1.50
C ALA A 359 19.85 20.87 -1.05
N GLU A 360 19.23 21.92 -1.62
CA GLU A 360 17.86 22.34 -1.30
C GLU A 360 16.77 21.60 -2.10
N SER A 361 17.12 20.74 -3.06
CA SER A 361 16.10 19.98 -3.79
C SER A 361 15.46 18.91 -2.87
N GLU A 362 14.13 18.95 -2.72
CA GLU A 362 13.32 17.93 -2.01
C GLU A 362 13.65 16.50 -2.47
N ILE A 363 14.11 16.35 -3.72
CA ILE A 363 14.50 15.10 -4.37
C ILE A 363 15.73 14.48 -3.72
N LEU A 364 16.72 15.28 -3.32
CA LEU A 364 17.90 14.77 -2.62
C LEU A 364 17.54 14.28 -1.22
N GLN A 365 16.78 15.08 -0.46
CA GLN A 365 16.43 14.77 0.92
C GLN A 365 15.72 13.42 1.08
N GLN A 366 14.96 12.99 0.06
CA GLN A 366 14.26 11.69 0.05
C GLN A 366 15.16 10.46 -0.20
N GLN A 367 16.34 10.63 -0.82
CA GLN A 367 17.27 9.54 -1.15
C GLN A 367 17.83 8.84 0.09
N PHE A 368 18.22 9.60 1.11
CA PHE A 368 18.95 9.08 2.27
C PHE A 368 18.06 8.66 3.44
N HIS A 369 16.73 8.74 3.32
CA HIS A 369 15.83 8.51 4.45
C HIS A 369 15.86 7.06 5.02
N TYR A 370 16.54 6.13 4.34
CA TYR A 370 16.64 4.69 4.61
C TYR A 370 17.65 4.14 3.62
N CYS A 371 18.81 3.82 4.13
CA CYS A 371 19.89 3.17 3.42
C CYS A 371 20.45 2.15 4.40
N ASN A 372 20.76 0.96 3.90
CA ASN A 372 21.27 -0.15 4.69
C ASN A 372 22.77 0.00 4.99
N GLY A 373 23.50 0.78 4.18
CA GLY A 373 24.92 1.03 4.40
C GLY A 373 25.52 2.09 3.47
N LEU A 374 26.52 2.81 3.97
CA LEU A 374 27.21 3.89 3.26
C LEU A 374 28.59 3.40 2.80
N LEU A 375 28.92 3.64 1.54
CA LEU A 375 30.22 3.37 0.93
C LEU A 375 30.89 4.71 0.66
N PHE A 376 31.87 5.08 1.47
CA PHE A 376 32.55 6.36 1.37
C PHE A 376 33.93 6.19 0.73
N LEU A 377 34.07 6.56 -0.54
CA LEU A 377 35.27 6.38 -1.34
C LEU A 377 36.22 7.58 -1.20
N ILE A 378 37.39 7.33 -0.62
CA ILE A 378 38.47 8.29 -0.42
C ILE A 378 39.56 8.05 -1.46
N ASP A 379 39.89 9.07 -2.25
CA ASP A 379 41.13 9.10 -3.04
C ASP A 379 42.26 9.67 -2.16
N PRO A 380 43.25 8.87 -1.76
CA PRO A 380 44.33 9.32 -0.88
C PRO A 380 45.25 10.37 -1.51
N PHE A 381 45.16 10.62 -2.82
CA PHE A 381 45.90 11.67 -3.51
C PHE A 381 45.10 12.97 -3.69
N SER A 382 43.86 13.03 -3.21
CA SER A 382 43.02 14.24 -3.37
C SER A 382 43.27 15.28 -2.29
N SER A 383 43.92 14.94 -1.17
CA SER A 383 44.33 15.87 -0.11
C SER A 383 45.58 15.33 0.62
N GLY A 384 46.13 16.14 1.53
CA GLY A 384 47.22 15.75 2.42
C GLY A 384 48.60 15.61 1.75
N ASN A 385 49.51 14.95 2.48
CA ASN A 385 50.94 14.90 2.16
C ASN A 385 51.20 14.19 0.82
N LEU A 386 50.42 13.15 0.48
CA LEU A 386 50.58 12.42 -0.77
C LEU A 386 50.26 13.27 -2.01
N ARG A 387 49.32 14.21 -1.88
CA ARG A 387 49.02 15.19 -2.93
C ARG A 387 50.18 16.17 -3.10
N GLU A 388 50.66 16.73 -2.00
CA GLU A 388 51.78 17.68 -2.00
C GLU A 388 53.04 17.05 -2.58
N ASP A 389 53.36 15.80 -2.20
CA ASP A 389 54.51 15.06 -2.70
C ASP A 389 54.48 14.87 -4.23
N ARG A 390 53.30 14.54 -4.79
CA ARG A 390 53.13 14.39 -6.26
C ARG A 390 53.18 15.71 -7.02
N ILE A 391 52.61 16.78 -6.44
CA ILE A 391 52.72 18.13 -7.01
C ILE A 391 54.20 18.56 -7.02
N ASN A 392 54.92 18.30 -5.92
CA ASN A 392 56.34 18.62 -5.79
C ASN A 392 57.23 17.77 -6.72
N SER A 393 56.83 16.53 -7.05
CA SER A 393 57.52 15.68 -8.02
C SER A 393 57.21 16.04 -9.48
N GLY A 394 56.26 16.95 -9.73
CA GLY A 394 55.87 17.42 -11.06
C GLY A 394 55.03 16.40 -11.84
N GLU A 395 54.36 15.48 -11.15
CA GLU A 395 53.47 14.49 -11.75
C GLU A 395 52.14 15.12 -12.19
N ASP A 396 51.52 14.52 -13.21
CA ASP A 396 50.20 14.97 -13.68
C ASP A 396 49.14 14.66 -12.62
N MET A 397 48.35 15.68 -12.29
CA MET A 397 47.30 15.59 -11.28
C MET A 397 45.90 15.42 -11.89
N SER A 398 45.79 15.38 -13.23
CA SER A 398 44.53 15.30 -13.97
C SER A 398 43.60 14.18 -13.52
N ASP A 399 44.19 13.07 -13.07
CA ASP A 399 43.53 11.79 -12.77
C ASP A 399 43.09 11.65 -11.30
N PHE A 400 43.35 12.67 -10.48
CA PHE A 400 42.97 12.69 -9.06
C PHE A 400 41.78 13.61 -8.82
N SER A 401 41.09 13.37 -7.70
CA SER A 401 39.96 14.22 -7.30
C SER A 401 40.42 15.66 -7.05
N ASP A 402 39.72 16.60 -7.70
CA ASP A 402 39.91 18.04 -7.52
C ASP A 402 39.27 18.55 -6.21
N MET A 403 38.38 17.74 -5.61
CA MET A 403 37.71 18.05 -4.35
C MET A 403 38.48 17.46 -3.15
N PRO A 404 38.84 18.27 -2.13
CA PRO A 404 39.45 17.79 -0.88
C PRO A 404 38.55 16.81 -0.14
N VAL A 405 39.14 15.78 0.48
CA VAL A 405 38.37 14.74 1.21
C VAL A 405 37.60 15.34 2.38
N GLU A 406 38.21 16.31 3.04
CA GLU A 406 37.69 17.06 4.18
C GLU A 406 36.37 17.75 3.82
N ASP A 407 36.31 18.34 2.63
CA ASP A 407 35.13 19.04 2.13
C ASP A 407 34.02 18.04 1.82
N VAL A 408 34.33 16.92 1.15
CA VAL A 408 33.35 15.85 0.89
C VAL A 408 32.76 15.33 2.20
N VAL A 409 33.59 15.05 3.20
CA VAL A 409 33.15 14.56 4.51
C VAL A 409 32.29 15.59 5.23
N THR A 410 32.72 16.85 5.27
CA THR A 410 32.00 17.93 5.94
C THR A 410 30.65 18.17 5.29
N ASN A 411 30.61 18.26 3.96
CA ASN A 411 29.39 18.46 3.19
C ASN A 411 28.43 17.28 3.39
N PHE A 412 28.95 16.04 3.39
CA PHE A 412 28.15 14.84 3.62
C PHE A 412 27.56 14.78 5.04
N ILE A 413 28.34 15.10 6.07
CA ILE A 413 27.86 15.12 7.46
C ILE A 413 26.80 16.22 7.65
N ASN A 414 27.05 17.42 7.14
CA ASN A 414 26.09 18.52 7.19
C ASN A 414 24.78 18.13 6.50
N TYR A 415 24.88 17.45 5.37
CA TYR A 415 23.73 16.92 4.66
C TYR A 415 22.93 15.90 5.50
N LEU A 416 23.60 14.94 6.16
CA LEU A 416 22.96 13.97 7.07
C LEU A 416 22.26 14.62 8.27
N VAL A 417 22.79 15.73 8.79
CA VAL A 417 22.14 16.53 9.84
C VAL A 417 20.87 17.20 9.30
N THR A 418 20.94 17.81 8.11
CA THR A 418 19.84 18.55 7.49
C THR A 418 18.61 17.66 7.22
N ILE A 419 18.81 16.42 6.78
CA ILE A 419 17.72 15.46 6.50
C ILE A 419 17.09 14.84 7.77
N GLY A 420 17.53 15.24 8.97
CA GLY A 420 16.96 14.78 10.24
C GLY A 420 17.28 13.32 10.62
N HIS A 421 18.21 12.67 9.91
CA HIS A 421 18.69 11.32 10.20
C HIS A 421 19.58 11.24 11.44
N LYS A 422 20.10 12.38 11.87
CA LYS A 422 20.87 12.55 13.08
C LYS A 422 20.08 13.46 14.03
N LYS A 423 19.73 12.96 15.22
CA LYS A 423 19.40 13.88 16.34
C LYS A 423 20.69 14.63 16.66
N ALA A 424 20.65 15.95 16.83
CA ALA A 424 21.84 16.80 17.02
C ALA A 424 22.90 16.25 18.01
N ASN A 425 22.50 15.39 18.96
CA ASN A 425 23.35 14.78 19.99
C ASN A 425 23.50 13.24 19.92
N ALA A 426 23.29 12.60 18.75
CA ALA A 426 23.45 11.15 18.59
C ALA A 426 24.33 10.80 17.38
N ARG A 427 25.08 9.69 17.46
CA ARG A 427 25.82 9.14 16.33
C ARG A 427 24.89 8.50 15.30
N CYS A 428 25.27 8.54 14.03
CA CYS A 428 24.60 7.81 12.97
C CYS A 428 24.82 6.29 13.16
N THR A 429 23.73 5.53 13.17
CA THR A 429 23.75 4.06 13.35
C THR A 429 23.81 3.29 12.04
N ILE A 430 23.71 3.99 10.89
CA ILE A 430 23.86 3.37 9.58
C ILE A 430 25.32 2.91 9.45
N PRO A 431 25.58 1.64 9.11
CA PRO A 431 26.93 1.14 8.86
C PRO A 431 27.62 1.96 7.78
N MET A 432 28.89 2.33 8.01
CA MET A 432 29.72 3.02 7.04
C MET A 432 31.00 2.24 6.76
N ALA A 433 31.29 2.01 5.48
CA ALA A 433 32.57 1.52 5.01
C ALA A 433 33.35 2.67 4.35
N VAL A 434 34.52 2.97 4.89
CA VAL A 434 35.47 3.91 4.29
C VAL A 434 36.37 3.14 3.34
N LEU A 435 36.18 3.35 2.03
CA LEU A 435 36.92 2.70 0.97
C LEU A 435 38.13 3.56 0.58
N ILE A 436 39.34 3.08 0.80
CA ILE A 436 40.57 3.77 0.41
C ILE A 436 40.91 3.31 -1.02
N ALA A 437 40.62 4.18 -1.99
CA ALA A 437 40.82 3.90 -3.41
C ALA A 437 42.30 3.86 -3.79
N LYS A 438 42.57 3.38 -5.03
CA LYS A 438 43.91 3.37 -5.65
C LYS A 438 44.95 2.68 -4.76
N ALA A 439 44.53 1.70 -3.97
CA ALA A 439 45.39 1.03 -3.00
C ALA A 439 46.42 0.08 -3.65
N ASP A 440 46.36 -0.11 -4.96
CA ASP A 440 47.36 -0.79 -5.79
C ASP A 440 48.63 0.04 -5.98
N VAL A 441 48.54 1.37 -5.88
CA VAL A 441 49.70 2.26 -6.02
C VAL A 441 50.76 1.88 -4.98
N ARG A 442 52.00 1.75 -5.44
CA ARG A 442 53.09 1.10 -4.70
C ARG A 442 53.29 1.65 -3.29
N GLU A 443 53.24 2.96 -3.13
CA GLU A 443 53.43 3.67 -1.86
C GLU A 443 52.32 3.31 -0.85
N ILE A 444 51.10 3.08 -1.33
CA ILE A 444 49.92 2.72 -0.53
C ILE A 444 49.89 1.22 -0.28
N LYS A 445 50.05 0.40 -1.33
CA LYS A 445 50.05 -1.07 -1.27
C LYS A 445 51.07 -1.63 -0.28
N ARG A 446 52.21 -0.95 -0.12
CA ARG A 446 53.26 -1.33 0.86
C ARG A 446 52.83 -1.15 2.31
N VAL A 447 51.86 -0.27 2.58
CA VAL A 447 51.40 0.06 3.93
C VAL A 447 50.09 -0.65 4.25
N ILE A 448 49.10 -0.58 3.36
CA ILE A 448 47.74 -1.10 3.60
C ILE A 448 47.31 -2.18 2.60
N GLY A 449 48.24 -2.74 1.82
CA GLY A 449 47.92 -3.85 0.93
C GLY A 449 47.58 -5.14 1.70
N PRO A 450 46.80 -6.07 1.09
CA PRO A 450 46.33 -7.28 1.77
C PRO A 450 47.45 -8.14 2.37
N ALA A 451 48.59 -8.25 1.67
CA ALA A 451 49.75 -8.99 2.13
C ALA A 451 50.39 -8.36 3.38
N LYS A 452 50.43 -7.03 3.45
CA LYS A 452 50.98 -6.29 4.58
C LYS A 452 50.09 -6.44 5.81
N ILE A 453 48.79 -6.21 5.67
CA ILE A 453 47.81 -6.37 6.76
C ILE A 453 47.82 -7.81 7.28
N SER A 454 47.81 -8.80 6.37
CA SER A 454 47.94 -10.22 6.72
C SER A 454 49.23 -10.52 7.50
N SER A 455 50.34 -9.90 7.13
CA SER A 455 51.61 -10.06 7.85
C SER A 455 51.57 -9.42 9.24
N VAL A 456 50.96 -8.23 9.38
CA VAL A 456 50.82 -7.53 10.67
C VAL A 456 49.96 -8.36 11.62
N PHE A 457 48.84 -8.88 11.13
CA PHE A 457 47.95 -9.75 11.90
C PHE A 457 48.63 -11.05 12.33
N LYS A 458 49.27 -11.78 11.41
CA LYS A 458 49.95 -13.06 11.72
C LYS A 458 51.11 -12.92 12.70
N ASN A 459 51.85 -11.82 12.59
CA ASN A 459 52.98 -11.55 13.49
C ASN A 459 52.53 -10.90 14.81
N ASN A 460 51.23 -10.64 14.97
CA ASN A 460 50.59 -9.97 16.10
C ASN A 460 51.35 -8.72 16.59
N GLN A 461 51.88 -7.93 15.65
CA GLN A 461 52.76 -6.80 15.97
C GLN A 461 52.08 -5.74 16.84
N ASN A 462 50.77 -5.60 16.71
CA ASN A 462 49.97 -4.57 17.38
C ASN A 462 48.89 -5.14 18.32
N GLY A 463 48.87 -6.47 18.56
CA GLY A 463 47.91 -7.08 19.50
C GLY A 463 46.48 -7.28 18.98
N TYR A 464 46.25 -7.23 17.66
CA TYR A 464 44.91 -7.36 17.07
C TYR A 464 44.26 -8.73 17.31
N THR A 465 42.96 -8.74 17.56
CA THR A 465 42.18 -9.95 17.84
C THR A 465 41.61 -10.62 16.60
N SER A 466 41.36 -9.84 15.53
CA SER A 466 40.86 -10.34 14.24
C SER A 466 41.58 -9.68 13.07
N TYR A 467 41.42 -10.28 11.88
CA TYR A 467 41.91 -9.68 10.64
C TYR A 467 41.24 -8.34 10.35
N ASP A 468 39.94 -8.22 10.61
CA ASP A 468 39.19 -6.97 10.41
C ASP A 468 39.72 -5.84 11.30
N GLU A 469 40.01 -6.14 12.58
CA GLU A 469 40.60 -5.15 13.50
C GLU A 469 42.00 -4.72 13.04
N ALA A 470 42.79 -5.65 12.51
CA ALA A 470 44.08 -5.34 11.92
C ALA A 470 43.96 -4.48 10.66
N ARG A 471 43.01 -4.80 9.76
CA ARG A 471 42.72 -4.03 8.55
C ARG A 471 42.33 -2.60 8.91
N ASP A 472 41.37 -2.45 9.82
CA ASP A 472 40.89 -1.13 10.24
C ASP A 472 42.00 -0.32 10.91
N GLY A 473 42.77 -0.94 11.81
CA GLY A 473 43.86 -0.29 12.52
C GLY A 473 44.96 0.23 11.59
N GLU A 474 45.41 -0.59 10.63
CA GLU A 474 46.44 -0.18 9.67
C GLU A 474 45.92 0.87 8.67
N CYS A 475 44.68 0.73 8.19
CA CYS A 475 44.07 1.71 7.29
C CYS A 475 43.84 3.06 7.96
N ARG A 476 43.32 3.05 9.19
CA ARG A 476 43.14 4.25 10.02
C ARG A 476 44.47 4.96 10.24
N LYS A 477 45.51 4.21 10.63
CA LYS A 477 46.85 4.75 10.84
C LYS A 477 47.41 5.37 9.56
N PHE A 478 47.27 4.69 8.43
CA PHE A 478 47.69 5.22 7.13
C PHE A 478 47.02 6.56 6.81
N LEU A 479 45.69 6.67 6.98
CA LEU A 479 44.97 7.93 6.73
C LEU A 479 45.47 9.07 7.63
N MET A 480 45.75 8.78 8.90
CA MET A 480 46.36 9.76 9.82
C MET A 480 47.76 10.19 9.37
N ASP A 481 48.61 9.23 8.98
CA ASP A 481 49.99 9.45 8.57
C ASP A 481 50.09 10.31 7.29
N ILE A 482 49.10 10.23 6.40
CA ILE A 482 49.04 11.07 5.17
C ILE A 482 48.41 12.45 5.41
N GLY A 483 48.06 12.80 6.65
CA GLY A 483 47.54 14.12 7.03
C GLY A 483 46.02 14.22 7.13
N LEU A 484 45.27 13.11 7.02
CA LEU A 484 43.80 13.09 7.09
C LEU A 484 43.25 12.80 8.50
N SER A 485 44.02 13.12 9.55
CA SER A 485 43.63 12.86 10.95
C SER A 485 42.30 13.51 11.32
N ALA A 486 42.09 14.76 10.91
CA ALA A 486 40.83 15.49 11.17
C ALA A 486 39.63 14.80 10.52
N THR A 487 39.79 14.30 9.28
CA THR A 487 38.75 13.55 8.54
C THR A 487 38.38 12.27 9.28
N VAL A 488 39.39 11.49 9.69
CA VAL A 488 39.21 10.24 10.44
C VAL A 488 38.49 10.50 11.77
N GLU A 489 38.94 11.49 12.54
CA GLU A 489 38.34 11.84 13.82
C GLU A 489 36.89 12.31 13.67
N ASN A 490 36.58 13.06 12.61
CA ASN A 490 35.23 13.53 12.33
C ASN A 490 34.30 12.34 12.03
N LEU A 491 34.70 11.44 11.14
CA LEU A 491 33.93 10.23 10.80
C LEU A 491 33.72 9.32 12.02
N GLU A 492 34.75 9.06 12.83
CA GLU A 492 34.65 8.23 14.04
C GLU A 492 33.81 8.87 15.16
N THR A 493 33.73 10.20 15.16
CA THR A 493 32.86 10.95 16.09
C THR A 493 31.39 10.82 15.69
N GLU A 494 31.14 10.84 14.38
CA GLU A 494 29.81 10.92 13.78
C GLU A 494 29.13 9.56 13.59
N PHE A 495 29.89 8.49 13.33
CA PHE A 495 29.37 7.15 13.06
C PHE A 495 29.70 6.18 14.20
N SER A 496 28.72 5.36 14.59
CA SER A 496 28.93 4.33 15.63
C SER A 496 29.43 3.00 15.09
N ASN A 497 29.25 2.74 13.79
CA ASN A 497 29.60 1.49 13.13
C ASN A 497 30.35 1.81 11.82
N LEU A 498 31.67 1.90 11.93
CA LEU A 498 32.55 2.34 10.85
C LEU A 498 33.75 1.41 10.72
N HIS A 499 34.04 0.97 9.50
CA HIS A 499 35.18 0.12 9.16
C HIS A 499 35.92 0.65 7.94
N TYR A 500 37.21 0.34 7.81
CA TYR A 500 38.08 0.84 6.74
C TYR A 500 38.52 -0.29 5.82
N PHE A 501 38.45 -0.08 4.52
CA PHE A 501 38.76 -1.09 3.50
C PHE A 501 39.72 -0.53 2.47
N PRO A 502 40.91 -1.13 2.29
CA PRO A 502 41.79 -0.80 1.17
C PRO A 502 41.21 -1.46 -0.09
N VAL A 503 41.02 -0.66 -1.15
CA VAL A 503 40.40 -1.12 -2.39
C VAL A 503 41.23 -0.72 -3.59
N SER A 504 41.44 -1.67 -4.48
CA SER A 504 41.86 -1.38 -5.85
C SER A 504 40.82 -1.95 -6.80
N ALA A 505 40.11 -1.06 -7.49
CA ALA A 505 39.12 -1.45 -8.47
C ALA A 505 39.75 -1.86 -9.81
N MET A 506 40.84 -1.20 -10.21
CA MET A 506 41.51 -1.51 -11.48
C MET A 506 42.62 -2.56 -11.32
N GLY A 507 43.28 -2.63 -10.15
CA GLY A 507 44.35 -3.59 -9.87
C GLY A 507 45.74 -3.20 -10.38
N HIS A 508 45.79 -2.37 -11.42
CA HIS A 508 46.98 -1.89 -12.10
C HIS A 508 46.82 -0.43 -12.55
N ALA A 509 47.88 0.14 -13.15
CA ALA A 509 47.82 1.45 -13.78
C ALA A 509 47.02 1.38 -15.10
N PRO A 510 46.36 2.47 -15.54
CA PRO A 510 45.50 2.43 -16.72
C PRO A 510 46.34 2.21 -17.97
N ASP A 511 46.27 1.01 -18.54
CA ASP A 511 47.00 0.55 -19.73
C ASP A 511 46.08 -0.07 -20.79
N GLY A 512 44.77 -0.02 -20.54
CA GLY A 512 43.73 -0.58 -21.41
C GLY A 512 43.53 -2.08 -21.26
N SER A 513 44.14 -2.75 -20.27
CA SER A 513 43.79 -4.13 -19.94
C SER A 513 42.55 -4.23 -19.06
N GLU A 514 41.95 -5.42 -19.06
CA GLU A 514 40.88 -5.80 -18.15
C GLU A 514 41.32 -5.65 -16.68
N TYR A 515 40.40 -5.21 -15.83
CA TYR A 515 40.70 -4.92 -14.44
C TYR A 515 41.05 -6.18 -13.63
N GLU A 516 42.01 -6.02 -12.70
CA GLU A 516 42.40 -7.04 -11.72
C GLU A 516 42.04 -6.60 -10.28
N PRO A 517 40.74 -6.44 -9.96
CA PRO A 517 40.31 -5.86 -8.70
C PRO A 517 40.71 -6.69 -7.48
N TRP A 518 40.80 -6.01 -6.33
CA TRP A 518 40.85 -6.66 -5.02
C TRP A 518 40.23 -5.76 -3.95
N GLY A 519 39.57 -6.40 -2.98
CA GLY A 519 38.90 -5.74 -1.86
C GLY A 519 37.58 -5.04 -2.22
N VAL A 520 37.11 -5.14 -3.47
CA VAL A 520 35.91 -4.41 -3.93
C VAL A 520 34.61 -4.95 -3.34
N THR A 521 34.53 -6.25 -3.01
CA THR A 521 33.35 -6.86 -2.39
C THR A 521 33.35 -6.79 -0.86
N ASP A 522 34.53 -6.69 -0.22
CA ASP A 522 34.72 -6.85 1.23
C ASP A 522 33.78 -5.98 2.08
N ALA A 523 33.61 -4.71 1.68
CA ALA A 523 32.78 -3.76 2.38
C ALA A 523 31.29 -4.15 2.37
N ILE A 524 30.79 -4.63 1.23
CA ILE A 524 29.39 -5.05 1.11
C ILE A 524 29.18 -6.43 1.73
N ASP A 525 30.15 -7.34 1.62
CA ASP A 525 30.10 -8.63 2.31
C ASP A 525 30.04 -8.45 3.85
N TRP A 526 30.69 -7.41 4.39
CA TRP A 526 30.55 -7.02 5.80
C TRP A 526 29.17 -6.43 6.14
N MET A 527 28.61 -5.56 5.29
CA MET A 527 27.34 -4.89 5.57
C MET A 527 26.10 -5.74 5.26
N LEU A 528 26.17 -6.67 4.31
CA LEU A 528 25.04 -7.45 3.84
C LEU A 528 24.37 -8.26 4.97
N PRO A 529 25.10 -8.95 5.88
CA PRO A 529 24.51 -9.60 7.05
C PRO A 529 23.76 -8.65 7.99
N LEU A 530 24.19 -7.40 8.08
CA LEU A 530 23.55 -6.38 8.93
C LEU A 530 22.22 -5.93 8.31
N ALA A 531 22.12 -5.95 6.97
CA ALA A 531 20.94 -5.56 6.21
C ALA A 531 19.93 -6.71 6.03
N ASP A 532 20.42 -7.86 5.55
CA ASP A 532 19.64 -9.08 5.31
C ASP A 532 20.50 -10.32 5.56
N LYS A 533 20.46 -10.79 6.81
CA LYS A 533 21.18 -12.00 7.22
C LYS A 533 20.80 -13.24 6.41
N GLU A 534 19.53 -13.41 6.05
CA GLU A 534 19.08 -14.59 5.29
C GLU A 534 19.67 -14.60 3.88
N LEU A 535 19.74 -13.44 3.24
CA LEU A 535 20.36 -13.32 1.92
C LEU A 535 21.88 -13.49 2.00
N ALA A 536 22.51 -12.91 3.02
CA ALA A 536 23.94 -13.05 3.29
C ALA A 536 24.36 -14.51 3.44
N ASP A 537 23.66 -15.28 4.29
CA ASP A 537 23.92 -16.71 4.55
C ASP A 537 23.75 -17.59 3.30
N LEU A 538 23.09 -17.08 2.25
CA LEU A 538 22.88 -17.80 1.00
C LEU A 538 23.93 -17.44 -0.07
N ILE A 539 24.44 -16.21 -0.06
CA ILE A 539 25.42 -15.70 -1.03
C ILE A 539 26.86 -15.99 -0.60
N MET A 540 27.14 -15.95 0.70
CA MET A 540 28.46 -16.14 1.31
C MET A 540 28.59 -17.53 1.89
#